data_AF-A0A844EP76-F1
#
_entry.id   AF-A0A844EP76-F1
#
_cell.length_a   1.000
_cell.length_b   1.000
_cell.length_c   1.000
_cell.angle_alpha   90.00
_cell.angle_beta   90.00
_cell.angle_gamma   90.00
#
_symmetry.space_group_name_H-M   'P 1'
#
loop_
_entity.id
_entity.type
_entity.pdbx_description
1 polymer ?
#
loop_
_entity_poly.entity_id
_entity_poly.type
_entity_poly.pdbx_seq_one_letter_code
_entity_poly.pdbx_strand_id
1 'polypeptide(L)'
;PEVHSSSEIYGYTSGYSFSGVQVPIAGIAGDQQAALFGQMALQRGMIKNTYGTGAFIVMNTGEEPTLSKRGLLTTIAYGINGKVNYALEGSIFVAG
;
A
#
# COMPACT_ATOMS: atom_id res chain seq x y z
N PRO A 1 -6.58 -9.86 -13.39
CA PRO A 1 -5.17 -9.41 -13.47
C PRO A 1 -4.29 -10.43 -12.74
N GLU A 2 -3.02 -10.55 -13.13
CA GLU A 2 -2.04 -11.30 -12.32
C GLU A 2 -1.63 -10.47 -11.10
N VAL A 3 -1.43 -11.12 -9.96
CA VAL A 3 -1.05 -10.47 -8.70
C VAL A 3 0.46 -10.49 -8.58
N HIS A 4 1.04 -9.32 -8.33
CA HIS A 4 2.48 -9.09 -8.24
C HIS A 4 2.82 -8.42 -6.89
N SER A 5 4.10 -8.39 -6.56
CA SER A 5 4.63 -7.60 -5.46
C SER A 5 4.41 -6.10 -5.71
N SER A 6 4.54 -5.28 -4.67
CA SER A 6 4.35 -3.83 -4.77
C SER A 6 5.54 -3.10 -5.42
N SER A 7 6.64 -3.80 -5.69
CA SER A 7 7.87 -3.24 -6.24
C SER A 7 8.60 -4.26 -7.12
N GLU A 8 8.22 -4.34 -8.38
CA GLU A 8 8.88 -5.11 -9.44
C GLU A 8 8.60 -4.48 -10.81
N ILE A 9 9.38 -4.80 -11.83
CA ILE A 9 9.09 -4.35 -13.21
C ILE A 9 7.91 -5.17 -13.74
N TYR A 10 6.71 -4.59 -13.73
CA TYR A 10 5.50 -5.21 -14.29
C TYR A 10 5.48 -5.17 -15.82
N GLY A 11 6.21 -4.22 -16.39
CA GLY A 11 6.27 -3.97 -17.81
C GLY A 11 6.81 -2.59 -18.12
N TYR A 12 6.71 -2.20 -19.38
CA TYR A 12 7.15 -0.91 -19.88
C TYR A 12 5.97 -0.18 -20.51
N THR A 13 5.98 1.14 -20.42
CA THR A 13 4.99 1.96 -21.11
C THR A 13 5.07 1.73 -22.62
N SER A 14 3.91 1.79 -23.27
CA SER A 14 3.90 1.75 -24.73
C SER A 14 4.64 2.98 -25.30
N GLY A 15 5.35 2.82 -26.41
CA GLY A 15 6.21 3.88 -26.94
C GLY A 15 5.46 5.19 -27.25
N TYR A 16 4.18 5.14 -27.61
CA TYR A 16 3.41 6.37 -27.87
C TYR A 16 2.90 7.07 -26.59
N SER A 17 2.85 6.38 -25.45
CA SER A 17 2.38 6.96 -24.18
C SER A 17 3.37 7.95 -23.56
N PHE A 18 4.66 7.82 -23.88
CA PHE A 18 5.74 8.62 -23.31
C PHE A 18 6.73 9.09 -24.39
N SER A 19 6.23 9.70 -25.48
CA SER A 19 7.07 10.37 -26.51
C SER A 19 8.16 9.49 -27.13
N GLY A 20 7.86 8.22 -27.37
CA GLY A 20 8.79 7.22 -27.90
C GLY A 20 9.60 6.47 -26.84
N VAL A 21 9.52 6.87 -25.58
CA VAL A 21 10.29 6.29 -24.47
C VAL A 21 9.52 5.16 -23.80
N GLN A 22 10.19 4.02 -23.62
CA GLN A 22 9.68 2.90 -22.83
C GLN A 22 10.13 3.06 -21.37
N VAL A 23 9.25 3.58 -20.54
CA VAL A 23 9.50 3.81 -19.11
C VAL A 23 9.06 2.57 -18.32
N PRO A 24 9.87 2.04 -17.41
CA PRO A 24 9.47 0.90 -16.59
C PRO A 24 8.34 1.30 -15.63
N ILE A 25 7.27 0.51 -15.61
CA ILE A 25 6.25 0.57 -14.57
C ILE A 25 6.72 -0.37 -13.46
N ALA A 26 7.15 0.20 -12.33
CA ALA A 26 7.94 -0.54 -11.33
C ALA A 26 7.43 -0.44 -9.87
N GLY A 27 6.35 0.31 -9.62
CA GLY A 27 5.74 0.39 -8.29
C GLY A 27 4.22 0.54 -8.39
N ILE A 28 3.49 -0.36 -7.73
CA ILE A 28 2.03 -0.34 -7.65
C ILE A 28 1.62 -0.64 -6.21
N ALA A 29 0.84 0.27 -5.61
CA ALA A 29 0.26 0.10 -4.29
C ALA A 29 -1.07 0.87 -4.20
N GLY A 30 -1.95 0.45 -3.29
CA GLY A 30 -3.11 1.27 -2.90
C GLY A 30 -2.66 2.59 -2.28
N ASP A 31 -3.46 3.64 -2.41
CA ASP A 31 -3.13 4.99 -1.93
C ASP A 31 -2.78 5.03 -0.43
N GLN A 32 -3.57 4.35 0.40
CA GLN A 32 -3.37 4.33 1.86
C GLN A 32 -2.12 3.53 2.26
N GLN A 33 -1.82 2.45 1.55
CA GLN A 33 -0.63 1.62 1.68
C GLN A 33 0.62 2.37 1.18
N ALA A 34 0.51 3.09 0.07
CA ALA A 34 1.56 3.95 -0.46
C ALA A 34 1.88 5.08 0.54
N ALA A 35 0.86 5.69 1.15
CA ALA A 35 1.05 6.69 2.20
C ALA A 35 1.72 6.11 3.45
N LEU A 36 1.38 4.89 3.86
CA LEU A 36 2.07 4.17 4.95
C LEU A 36 3.56 4.00 4.62
N PHE A 37 3.88 3.53 3.41
CA PHE A 37 5.26 3.37 2.96
C PHE A 37 6.01 4.71 2.86
N GLY A 38 5.38 5.73 2.29
CA GLY A 38 5.94 7.08 2.15
C GLY A 38 6.21 7.79 3.48
N GLN A 39 5.47 7.43 4.54
CA GLN A 39 5.73 7.85 5.92
C GLN A 39 6.84 7.04 6.61
N MET A 40 7.49 6.13 5.90
CA MET A 40 8.50 5.21 6.43
C MET A 40 7.99 4.36 7.60
N ALA A 41 6.68 4.07 7.64
CA ALA A 41 6.06 3.20 8.64
C ALA A 41 6.33 1.71 8.35
N LEU A 42 7.61 1.35 8.34
CA LEU A 42 8.11 0.06 7.85
C LEU A 42 8.21 -1.02 8.95
N GLN A 43 8.14 -0.60 10.21
CA GLN A 43 8.26 -1.51 11.36
C GLN A 43 6.89 -1.79 11.97
N ARG A 44 6.74 -2.99 12.54
CA ARG A 44 5.53 -3.39 13.25
C ARG A 44 5.18 -2.36 14.34
N GLY A 45 3.92 -1.94 14.37
CA GLY A 45 3.39 -0.95 15.32
C GLY A 45 3.47 0.49 14.83
N MET A 46 4.24 0.79 13.78
CA MET A 46 4.23 2.13 13.16
C MET A 46 2.88 2.39 12.50
N ILE A 47 2.36 3.60 12.68
CA ILE A 47 1.00 3.98 12.30
C ILE A 47 0.99 5.36 11.64
N LYS A 48 0.07 5.56 10.70
CA LYS A 48 -0.25 6.88 10.13
C LYS A 48 -1.76 7.09 10.10
N ASN A 49 -2.17 8.34 9.90
CA ASN A 49 -3.52 8.68 9.45
C ASN A 49 -3.43 9.65 8.26
N THR A 50 -4.17 9.37 7.20
CA THR A 50 -4.27 10.27 6.03
C THR A 50 -5.62 10.95 6.05
N TYR A 51 -5.64 12.28 6.00
CA TYR A 51 -6.87 13.08 6.00
C TYR A 51 -7.15 13.62 4.59
N GLY A 52 -8.31 13.26 4.04
CA GLY A 52 -8.89 13.77 2.79
C GLY A 52 -10.41 13.77 2.90
N THR A 53 -11.12 13.47 1.81
CA THR A 53 -12.59 13.29 1.84
C THR A 53 -13.02 12.22 2.86
N GLY A 54 -12.22 11.15 2.98
CA GLY A 54 -12.25 10.23 4.12
C GLY A 54 -10.96 10.33 4.92
N ALA A 55 -10.91 9.64 6.07
CA ALA A 55 -9.70 9.48 6.86
C ALA A 55 -9.38 8.00 7.06
N PHE A 56 -8.11 7.63 6.88
CA PHE A 56 -7.68 6.23 6.91
C PHE A 56 -6.46 6.06 7.81
N ILE A 57 -6.71 5.40 8.94
CA ILE A 57 -5.69 5.02 9.92
C ILE A 57 -5.14 3.67 9.49
N VAL A 58 -3.83 3.58 9.28
CA VAL A 58 -3.18 2.33 8.86
C VAL A 58 -1.98 2.08 9.77
N MET A 59 -1.92 0.89 10.36
CA MET A 59 -0.81 0.43 11.20
C MET A 59 -0.15 -0.78 10.57
N ASN A 60 1.17 -0.75 10.42
CA ASN A 60 1.96 -1.89 9.97
C ASN A 60 1.97 -2.99 11.05
N THR A 61 1.63 -4.22 10.69
CA THR A 61 1.65 -5.39 11.59
C THR A 61 2.78 -6.37 11.28
N GLY A 62 3.70 -6.05 10.37
CA GLY A 62 4.81 -6.91 9.98
C GLY A 62 4.35 -8.11 9.13
N GLU A 63 5.14 -9.18 9.12
CA GLU A 63 4.92 -10.34 8.24
C GLU A 63 3.80 -11.29 8.71
N GLU A 64 3.25 -11.06 9.90
CA GLU A 64 2.13 -11.84 10.44
C GLU A 64 0.83 -11.02 10.44
N PRO A 65 -0.25 -11.54 9.84
CA PRO A 65 -1.52 -10.84 9.82
C PRO A 65 -2.11 -10.79 11.23
N THR A 66 -2.57 -9.59 11.64
CA THR A 66 -3.31 -9.43 12.91
C THR A 66 -4.79 -9.33 12.62
N LEU A 67 -5.57 -10.32 13.06
CA LEU A 67 -7.03 -10.34 12.89
C LEU A 67 -7.73 -9.44 13.92
N SER A 68 -8.59 -8.55 13.45
CA SER A 68 -9.39 -7.69 14.35
C SER A 68 -10.66 -8.39 14.82
N LYS A 69 -10.97 -8.20 16.11
CA LYS A 69 -12.28 -8.56 16.70
C LYS A 69 -13.16 -7.33 16.99
N ARG A 70 -12.70 -6.13 16.57
CA ARG A 70 -13.29 -4.84 16.96
C ARG A 70 -13.43 -3.90 15.76
N GLY A 71 -13.89 -4.41 14.62
CA GLY A 71 -14.30 -3.59 13.46
C GLY A 71 -13.16 -2.94 12.67
N LEU A 72 -11.92 -3.40 12.83
CA LEU A 72 -10.81 -3.00 11.95
C LEU A 72 -10.65 -4.02 10.82
N LEU A 73 -10.11 -3.58 9.70
CA LEU A 73 -9.77 -4.42 8.57
C LEU A 73 -8.35 -4.97 8.73
N THR A 74 -8.16 -6.26 8.48
CA THR A 74 -6.83 -6.84 8.27
C THR A 74 -6.55 -6.86 6.77
N THR A 75 -5.47 -6.22 6.34
CA THR A 75 -5.12 -6.07 4.92
C THR A 75 -3.62 -6.30 4.69
N ILE A 76 -3.22 -6.37 3.43
CA ILE A 76 -1.81 -6.33 3.04
C ILE A 76 -1.36 -4.86 3.04
N ALA A 77 -0.23 -4.59 3.71
CA ALA A 77 0.44 -3.30 3.64
C ALA A 77 1.19 -3.16 2.32
N TYR A 78 2.12 -4.09 2.03
CA TYR A 78 2.90 -4.12 0.80
C TYR A 78 3.66 -5.44 0.69
N GLY A 79 4.01 -5.82 -0.54
CA GLY A 79 4.91 -6.94 -0.83
C GLY A 79 6.23 -6.45 -1.42
N ILE A 80 7.37 -6.70 -0.78
CA ILE A 80 8.71 -6.28 -1.25
C ILE A 80 9.73 -7.36 -0.86
N ASN A 81 10.70 -7.65 -1.75
CA ASN A 81 11.77 -8.63 -1.50
C ASN A 81 11.25 -10.03 -1.11
N GLY A 82 10.17 -10.48 -1.75
CA GLY A 82 9.54 -11.78 -1.46
C GLY A 82 8.81 -11.87 -0.12
N LYS A 83 8.70 -10.77 0.62
CA LYS A 83 8.02 -10.68 1.91
C LYS A 83 6.75 -9.86 1.80
N VAL A 84 5.70 -10.34 2.44
CA VAL A 84 4.41 -9.64 2.56
C VAL A 84 4.31 -9.06 3.95
N ASN A 85 4.15 -7.74 4.05
CA ASN A 85 3.80 -7.07 5.30
C ASN A 85 2.30 -6.83 5.32
N TYR A 86 1.69 -6.97 6.49
CA TYR A 86 0.27 -6.77 6.74
C TYR A 86 0.02 -5.46 7.47
N ALA A 87 -1.23 -5.02 7.48
CA ALA A 87 -1.68 -3.87 8.22
C ALA A 87 -3.03 -4.11 8.88
N LEU A 88 -3.27 -3.37 9.97
CA LEU A 88 -4.60 -3.08 10.47
C LEU A 88 -5.03 -1.71 9.96
N GLU A 89 -6.25 -1.64 9.45
CA GLU A 89 -6.82 -0.42 8.90
C GLU A 89 -8.15 -0.07 9.60
N GLY A 90 -8.29 1.21 9.93
CA GLY A 90 -9.55 1.83 10.31
C GLY A 90 -9.95 2.87 9.27
N SER A 91 -11.13 2.70 8.68
CA SER A 91 -11.63 3.53 7.58
C SER A 91 -12.77 4.44 8.06
N ILE A 92 -12.61 5.75 7.86
CA ILE A 92 -13.61 6.78 8.13
C ILE A 92 -14.04 7.36 6.78
N PHE A 93 -15.22 7.00 6.30
CA PHE A 93 -15.64 7.34 4.94
C PHE A 93 -15.90 8.82 4.70
N VAL A 94 -16.28 9.57 5.75
CA VAL A 94 -16.57 11.00 5.68
C VAL A 94 -15.75 11.71 6.75
N ALA A 95 -14.85 12.58 6.32
CA ALA A 95 -14.01 13.39 7.19
C ALA A 95 -14.01 14.86 6.74
N GLY A 96 -13.17 15.23 5.77
CA GLY A 96 -13.02 16.60 5.25
C GLY A 96 -13.90 16.92 4.06
#